data_AF-A0A1F2T6F8-F1
#
_entry.id   AF-A0A1F2T6F8-F1
#
_cell.length_a   1.000
_cell.length_b   1.000
_cell.length_c   1.000
_cell.angle_alpha   90.00
_cell.angle_beta   90.00
_cell.angle_gamma   90.00
#
_symmetry.space_group_name_H-M   'P 1'
#
loop_
_entity.id
_entity.type
_entity.pdbx_description
1 polymer ?
#
loop_
_entity_poly.entity_id
_entity_poly.type
_entity_poly.pdbx_seq_one_letter_code
_entity_poly.pdbx_strand_id
1 'polypeptide(L)'
;MDLLTWGRNPWDQPILTHISWDLLWASLFAGLAFLAAHASYMLFSAHRKRRAEETDALEAARGDLPARIQRHSMPARLFHWVMAAAMFALLVTAFLPIAGIRFPWVVWHWTAGLVLTASILFHVVHTVVWLDFWSIWVGPRDLPELKAEALREFGHDVSGPRPGKYPLGNRLYHLAIVVTALTVVASGLFMMVRVRTPFFTRNPYLLGDSMWGLTYVAHGLAGVSLVGLVIAHVYFASRPEKWWITKSMVVGWITRRQYLEHHDPDRWAIDELPTPNPATSNSATSNS
;
A
#
# COMPACT_ATOMS: atom_id res chain seq x y z
N MET A 1 10.17 16.25 24.29
CA MET A 1 8.84 15.70 24.00
C MET A 1 8.85 14.27 24.49
N ASP A 2 7.94 13.91 25.39
CA ASP A 2 7.83 12.53 25.86
C ASP A 2 7.21 11.66 24.76
N LEU A 3 7.81 10.51 24.46
CA LEU A 3 7.32 9.59 23.42
C LEU A 3 6.14 8.74 23.90
N LEU A 4 6.04 8.57 25.22
CA LEU A 4 5.09 7.70 25.89
C LEU A 4 4.27 8.50 26.89
N THR A 5 2.99 8.15 27.03
CA THR A 5 2.11 8.70 28.05
C THR A 5 1.97 7.70 29.19
N TRP A 6 2.16 8.18 30.41
CA TRP A 6 2.01 7.41 31.64
C TRP A 6 0.81 7.91 32.43
N GLY A 7 0.09 7.00 33.05
CA GLY A 7 -1.01 7.26 33.98
C GLY A 7 -0.76 6.57 35.31
N ARG A 8 -1.76 6.60 36.18
CA ARG A 8 -1.76 5.84 37.44
C ARG A 8 -2.95 4.91 37.52
N ASN A 9 -2.76 3.72 38.05
CA ASN A 9 -3.85 2.78 38.32
C ASN A 9 -4.52 3.10 39.69
N PRO A 10 -5.60 2.39 40.08
CA PRO A 10 -6.30 2.65 41.35
C PRO A 10 -5.45 2.47 42.62
N TRP A 11 -4.28 1.84 42.52
CA TRP A 11 -3.31 1.67 43.61
C TRP A 11 -2.14 2.66 43.52
N ASP A 12 -2.31 3.73 42.75
CA ASP A 12 -1.32 4.80 42.56
C ASP A 12 -0.02 4.34 41.88
N GLN A 13 -0.03 3.17 41.24
CA GLN A 13 1.14 2.64 40.52
C GLN A 13 1.21 3.24 39.11
N PRO A 14 2.41 3.58 38.62
CA PRO A 14 2.59 4.09 37.26
C PRO A 14 2.27 3.02 36.23
N ILE A 15 1.42 3.35 35.25
CA ILE A 15 1.05 2.47 34.16
C ILE A 15 1.23 3.17 32.81
N LEU A 16 1.66 2.41 31.82
CA LEU A 16 1.78 2.88 30.44
C LEU A 16 0.39 2.92 29.81
N THR A 17 -0.02 4.05 29.22
CA THR A 17 -1.38 4.20 28.67
C THR A 17 -1.41 4.16 27.15
N HIS A 18 -0.58 4.98 26.49
CA HIS A 18 -0.48 5.05 25.03
C HIS A 18 0.79 5.83 24.62
N ILE A 19 1.07 5.90 23.32
CA ILE A 19 2.09 6.80 22.78
C ILE A 19 1.68 8.27 22.91
N SER A 20 2.63 9.21 22.93
CA SER A 20 2.25 10.63 22.87
C SER A 20 1.52 10.96 21.56
N TRP A 21 0.43 11.71 21.65
CA TRP A 21 -0.29 12.20 20.47
C TRP A 21 0.49 13.27 19.71
N ASP A 22 1.54 13.83 20.29
CA ASP A 22 2.50 14.66 19.55
C ASP A 22 3.14 13.87 18.41
N LEU A 23 3.23 12.54 18.52
CA LEU A 23 3.74 11.69 17.44
C LEU A 23 2.80 11.66 16.22
N LEU A 24 1.49 11.82 16.42
CA LEU A 24 0.56 11.97 15.30
C LEU A 24 0.89 13.25 14.52
N TRP A 25 1.03 14.37 15.24
CA TRP A 25 1.35 15.66 14.62
C TRP A 25 2.74 15.66 14.00
N ALA A 26 3.72 15.03 14.66
CA ALA A 26 5.06 14.85 14.11
C ALA A 26 5.05 13.98 12.84
N SER A 27 4.25 12.91 12.80
CA SER A 27 4.08 12.06 11.61
C SER A 27 3.42 12.83 10.46
N LEU A 28 2.37 13.62 10.75
CA LEU A 28 1.72 14.49 9.77
C LEU A 28 2.70 15.54 9.23
N PHE A 29 3.43 16.22 10.12
CA PHE A 29 4.43 17.21 9.73
C PHE A 29 5.55 16.58 8.91
N ALA A 30 6.11 15.46 9.34
CA ALA A 30 7.17 14.75 8.63
C ALA A 30 6.69 14.27 7.24
N GLY A 31 5.46 13.75 7.16
CA GLY A 31 4.81 13.40 5.89
C GLY A 31 4.72 14.62 4.97
N LEU A 32 4.13 15.72 5.43
CA LEU A 32 3.98 16.94 4.64
C LEU A 32 5.33 17.56 4.24
N ALA A 33 6.30 17.57 5.14
CA ALA A 33 7.66 18.06 4.87
C ALA A 33 8.36 17.19 3.83
N PHE A 34 8.24 15.86 3.93
CA PHE A 34 8.74 14.93 2.91
C PHE A 34 8.06 15.19 1.56
N LEU A 35 6.74 15.37 1.53
CA LEU A 35 5.99 15.69 0.32
C LEU A 35 6.49 16.99 -0.33
N ALA A 36 6.68 18.04 0.47
CA ALA A 36 7.17 19.34 -0.01
C ALA A 36 8.61 19.26 -0.53
N ALA A 37 9.51 18.60 0.21
CA ALA A 37 10.90 18.41 -0.18
C ALA A 37 11.01 17.56 -1.45
N HIS A 38 10.26 16.46 -1.52
CA HIS A 38 10.23 15.58 -2.68
C HIS A 38 9.61 16.29 -3.90
N ALA A 39 8.49 16.99 -3.75
CA ALA A 39 7.89 17.76 -4.85
C ALA A 39 8.83 18.85 -5.36
N SER A 40 9.54 19.56 -4.47
CA SER A 40 10.54 20.55 -4.84
C SER A 40 11.68 19.91 -5.62
N TYR A 41 12.24 18.81 -5.11
CA TYR A 41 13.26 18.04 -5.80
C TYR A 41 12.80 17.61 -7.19
N MET A 42 11.57 17.11 -7.34
CA MET A 42 11.01 16.71 -8.62
C MET A 42 10.90 17.85 -9.63
N LEU A 43 10.57 19.07 -9.18
CA LEU A 43 10.47 20.26 -10.04
C LEU A 43 11.84 20.71 -10.55
N PHE A 44 12.89 20.56 -9.74
CA PHE A 44 14.24 20.98 -10.08
C PHE A 44 15.12 19.85 -10.67
N SER A 45 14.71 18.60 -10.51
CA SER A 45 15.40 17.43 -11.06
C SER A 45 14.87 17.11 -12.45
N ALA A 46 15.77 17.13 -13.44
CA ALA A 46 15.47 16.70 -14.80
C ALA A 46 15.18 15.19 -14.84
N HIS A 47 13.95 14.81 -14.52
CA HIS A 47 13.49 13.43 -14.60
C HIS A 47 13.46 12.98 -16.05
N ARG A 48 14.56 12.36 -16.49
CA ARG A 48 14.69 11.83 -17.83
C ARG A 48 13.91 10.53 -17.93
N LYS A 49 12.68 10.63 -18.44
CA LYS A 49 11.94 9.49 -19.00
C LYS A 49 12.78 8.82 -20.10
N ARG A 50 12.38 7.61 -20.53
CA ARG A 50 12.90 7.03 -21.78
C ARG A 50 12.83 8.10 -22.86
N ARG A 51 13.92 8.27 -23.62
CA ARG A 51 13.87 9.21 -24.74
C ARG A 51 12.73 8.81 -25.66
N ALA A 52 11.97 9.79 -26.16
CA ALA A 52 10.82 9.53 -27.01
C ALA A 52 11.21 8.61 -28.19
N GLU A 53 12.35 8.88 -28.81
CA GLU A 53 12.94 8.08 -29.90
C GLU A 53 13.16 6.61 -29.53
N GLU A 54 13.66 6.31 -28.32
CA GLU A 54 13.87 4.93 -27.84
C GLU A 54 12.51 4.24 -27.60
N THR A 55 11.53 4.95 -27.05
CA THR A 55 10.17 4.42 -26.87
C THR A 55 9.48 4.15 -28.21
N ASP A 56 9.64 5.05 -29.18
CA ASP A 56 9.04 4.93 -30.52
C ASP A 56 9.62 3.74 -31.29
N ALA A 57 10.95 3.55 -31.23
CA ALA A 57 11.63 2.40 -31.81
C ALA A 57 11.15 1.08 -31.19
N LEU A 58 10.98 1.03 -29.86
CA LEU A 58 10.45 -0.14 -29.16
C LEU A 58 8.98 -0.42 -29.51
N GLU A 59 8.16 0.63 -29.63
CA GLU A 59 6.76 0.50 -30.00
C GLU A 59 6.59 0.00 -31.44
N ALA A 60 7.46 0.42 -32.36
CA ALA A 60 7.52 -0.11 -33.73
C ALA A 60 8.00 -1.56 -33.77
N ALA A 61 9.02 -1.91 -32.98
CA ALA A 61 9.57 -3.26 -32.90
C ALA A 61 8.63 -4.26 -32.21
N ARG A 62 7.78 -3.80 -31.29
CA ARG A 62 6.84 -4.63 -30.50
C ARG A 62 5.39 -4.45 -30.95
N GLY A 63 5.17 -4.51 -32.27
CA GLY A 63 3.83 -4.45 -32.87
C GLY A 63 2.92 -5.63 -32.50
N ASP A 64 3.52 -6.74 -32.06
CA ASP A 64 2.89 -7.97 -31.56
C ASP A 64 2.10 -7.75 -30.26
N LEU A 65 2.49 -6.76 -29.44
CA LEU A 65 1.82 -6.49 -28.17
C LEU A 65 0.45 -5.81 -28.36
N PRO A 66 -0.57 -6.19 -27.57
CA PRO A 66 -1.90 -5.59 -27.65
C PRO A 66 -1.87 -4.10 -27.28
N ALA A 67 -2.73 -3.31 -27.92
CA ALA A 67 -2.84 -1.87 -27.65
C ALA A 67 -3.18 -1.54 -26.19
N ARG A 68 -3.93 -2.43 -25.52
CA ARG A 68 -4.25 -2.37 -24.09
C ARG A 68 -3.74 -3.61 -23.39
N ILE A 69 -2.85 -3.40 -22.42
CA ILE A 69 -2.25 -4.46 -21.61
C ILE A 69 -2.93 -4.48 -20.25
N GLN A 70 -3.43 -5.63 -19.84
CA GLN A 70 -4.04 -5.80 -18.52
C GLN A 70 -2.96 -5.73 -17.43
N ARG A 71 -3.03 -4.72 -16.57
CA ARG A 71 -2.11 -4.58 -15.44
C ARG A 71 -2.69 -5.19 -14.16
N HIS A 72 -3.99 -4.97 -13.94
CA HIS A 72 -4.72 -5.40 -12.75
C HIS A 72 -6.03 -6.08 -13.14
N SER A 73 -6.23 -7.32 -12.69
CA SER A 73 -7.52 -8.02 -12.83
C SER A 73 -8.63 -7.31 -12.04
N MET A 74 -9.89 -7.52 -12.42
CA MET A 74 -11.02 -6.93 -11.70
C MET A 74 -11.03 -7.34 -10.21
N PRO A 75 -10.85 -8.64 -9.86
CA PRO A 75 -10.75 -9.04 -8.46
C PRO A 75 -9.62 -8.33 -7.70
N ALA A 76 -8.44 -8.17 -8.31
CA ALA A 76 -7.32 -7.47 -7.69
C ALA A 76 -7.62 -5.99 -7.40
N ARG A 77 -8.34 -5.31 -8.32
CA ARG A 77 -8.76 -3.92 -8.10
C ARG A 77 -9.79 -3.81 -6.98
N LEU A 78 -10.82 -4.64 -7.01
CA LEU A 78 -11.86 -4.65 -5.98
C LEU A 78 -11.24 -4.92 -4.59
N PHE A 79 -10.36 -5.91 -4.51
CA PHE A 79 -9.63 -6.26 -3.30
C PHE A 79 -8.88 -5.06 -2.71
N HIS A 80 -8.10 -4.35 -3.54
CA HIS A 80 -7.42 -3.14 -3.12
C HIS A 80 -8.39 -2.04 -2.63
N TRP A 81 -9.48 -1.78 -3.34
CA TRP A 81 -10.43 -0.74 -2.96
C TRP A 81 -11.16 -1.06 -1.65
N VAL A 82 -11.43 -2.34 -1.36
CA VAL A 82 -11.93 -2.79 -0.07
C VAL A 82 -10.90 -2.51 1.04
N MET A 83 -9.64 -2.88 0.82
CA MET A 83 -8.57 -2.58 1.79
C MET A 83 -8.38 -1.08 2.00
N ALA A 84 -8.43 -0.28 0.92
CA ALA A 84 -8.29 1.17 0.98
C ALA A 84 -9.44 1.79 1.79
N ALA A 85 -10.69 1.40 1.52
CA ALA A 85 -11.86 1.87 2.25
C ALA A 85 -11.77 1.52 3.75
N ALA A 86 -11.38 0.29 4.08
CA ALA A 86 -11.17 -0.14 5.46
C ALA A 86 -10.06 0.66 6.15
N MET A 87 -8.94 0.90 5.46
CA MET A 87 -7.82 1.69 5.96
C MET A 87 -8.24 3.13 6.25
N PHE A 88 -8.92 3.81 5.31
CA PHE A 88 -9.41 5.17 5.54
C PHE A 88 -10.41 5.23 6.69
N ALA A 89 -11.34 4.28 6.79
CA ALA A 89 -12.27 4.20 7.91
C ALA A 89 -11.54 4.05 9.25
N LEU A 90 -10.52 3.19 9.33
CA LEU A 90 -9.69 3.00 10.52
C LEU A 90 -8.95 4.27 10.92
N LEU A 91 -8.29 4.94 9.97
CA LEU A 91 -7.56 6.19 10.24
C LEU A 91 -8.50 7.31 10.70
N VAL A 92 -9.65 7.49 10.03
CA VAL A 92 -10.66 8.48 10.40
C VAL A 92 -11.20 8.20 11.81
N THR A 93 -11.58 6.96 12.08
CA THR A 93 -12.16 6.58 13.38
C THR A 93 -11.15 6.58 14.52
N ALA A 94 -9.87 6.34 14.25
CA ALA A 94 -8.81 6.46 15.25
C ALA A 94 -8.46 7.91 15.57
N PHE A 95 -8.26 8.75 14.55
CA PHE A 95 -7.58 10.04 14.71
C PHE A 95 -8.49 11.26 14.77
N LEU A 96 -9.68 11.24 14.17
CA LEU A 96 -10.61 12.38 14.33
C LEU A 96 -11.01 12.63 15.79
N PRO A 97 -11.28 11.60 16.63
CA PRO A 97 -11.52 11.81 18.06
C PRO A 97 -10.34 12.43 18.80
N ILE A 98 -9.11 12.05 18.43
CA ILE A 98 -7.87 12.61 18.99
C ILE A 98 -7.71 14.09 18.58
N ALA A 99 -8.12 14.44 17.37
CA ALA A 99 -8.16 15.83 16.88
C ALA A 99 -9.35 16.65 17.44
N GLY A 100 -10.16 16.08 18.34
CA GLY A 100 -11.26 16.77 19.02
C GLY A 100 -12.65 16.58 18.41
N ILE A 101 -12.78 15.86 17.29
CA ILE A 101 -14.07 15.61 16.63
C ILE A 101 -14.73 14.37 17.26
N ARG A 102 -15.81 14.59 18.03
CA ARG A 102 -16.51 13.53 18.78
C ARG A 102 -17.66 12.92 17.97
N PHE A 103 -17.65 11.61 17.80
CA PHE A 103 -18.71 10.83 17.17
C PHE A 103 -18.65 9.37 17.65
N PRO A 104 -19.70 8.54 17.46
CA PRO A 104 -19.70 7.13 17.91
C PRO A 104 -18.82 6.25 17.01
N TRP A 105 -17.50 6.41 17.10
CA TRP A 105 -16.51 5.82 16.21
C TRP A 105 -16.21 4.35 16.48
N VAL A 106 -16.40 3.87 17.72
CA VAL A 106 -15.93 2.56 18.19
C VAL A 106 -16.46 1.41 17.33
N VAL A 107 -17.77 1.40 17.04
CA VAL A 107 -18.40 0.33 16.23
C VAL A 107 -17.80 0.27 14.83
N TRP A 108 -17.61 1.44 14.21
CA TRP A 108 -17.04 1.54 12.87
C TRP A 108 -15.56 1.12 12.84
N HIS A 109 -14.81 1.50 13.87
CA HIS A 109 -13.38 1.19 13.96
C HIS A 109 -13.13 -0.31 14.02
N TRP A 110 -13.76 -1.02 14.96
CA TRP A 110 -13.52 -2.46 15.06
C TRP A 110 -14.12 -3.23 13.88
N THR A 111 -15.24 -2.77 13.32
CA THR A 111 -15.82 -3.39 12.10
C THR A 111 -14.86 -3.27 10.91
N ALA A 112 -14.34 -2.06 10.65
CA ALA A 112 -13.33 -1.85 9.61
C ALA A 112 -12.04 -2.64 9.89
N GLY A 113 -11.67 -2.77 11.16
CA GLY A 113 -10.54 -3.60 11.60
C GLY A 113 -10.70 -5.06 11.23
N LEU A 114 -11.89 -5.64 11.40
CA LEU A 114 -12.18 -7.02 10.99
C LEU A 114 -12.17 -7.18 9.46
N VAL A 115 -12.71 -6.21 8.71
CA VAL A 115 -12.66 -6.21 7.24
C VAL A 115 -11.21 -6.17 6.75
N LEU A 116 -10.38 -5.29 7.33
CA LEU A 116 -8.95 -5.22 6.98
C LEU A 116 -8.23 -6.52 7.36
N THR A 117 -8.50 -7.06 8.55
CA THR A 117 -7.91 -8.33 9.01
C THR A 117 -8.24 -9.47 8.06
N ALA A 118 -9.51 -9.66 7.70
CA ALA A 118 -9.94 -10.68 6.76
C ALA A 118 -9.29 -10.50 5.39
N SER A 119 -9.16 -9.26 4.91
CA SER A 119 -8.50 -8.93 3.65
C SER A 119 -7.01 -9.28 3.67
N ILE A 120 -6.31 -8.98 4.75
CA ILE A 120 -4.89 -9.33 4.93
C ILE A 120 -4.71 -10.84 4.99
N LEU A 121 -5.55 -11.56 5.74
CA LEU A 121 -5.48 -13.02 5.79
C LEU A 121 -5.70 -13.64 4.41
N PHE A 122 -6.72 -13.17 3.68
CA PHE A 122 -6.94 -13.59 2.30
C PHE A 122 -5.71 -13.30 1.42
N HIS A 123 -5.11 -12.11 1.54
CA HIS A 123 -3.92 -11.74 0.78
C HIS A 123 -2.74 -12.66 1.07
N VAL A 124 -2.47 -12.95 2.34
CA VAL A 124 -1.38 -13.84 2.76
C VAL A 124 -1.62 -15.25 2.20
N VAL A 125 -2.81 -15.82 2.39
CA VAL A 125 -3.11 -17.16 1.86
C VAL A 125 -3.03 -17.17 0.32
N HIS A 126 -3.59 -16.16 -0.34
CA HIS A 126 -3.57 -16.05 -1.79
C HIS A 126 -2.13 -15.98 -2.34
N THR A 127 -1.29 -15.16 -1.71
CA THR A 127 0.09 -14.97 -2.15
C THR A 127 0.98 -16.16 -1.87
N VAL A 128 0.78 -16.88 -0.76
CA VAL A 128 1.57 -18.07 -0.40
C VAL A 128 1.20 -19.27 -1.27
N VAL A 129 -0.08 -19.44 -1.62
CA VAL A 129 -0.55 -20.66 -2.29
C VAL A 129 -0.59 -20.52 -3.81
N TRP A 130 -0.91 -19.34 -4.36
CA TRP A 130 -1.11 -19.16 -5.81
C TRP A 130 -0.14 -18.20 -6.48
N LEU A 131 0.64 -17.41 -5.73
CA LEU A 131 1.60 -16.46 -6.29
C LEU A 131 3.02 -16.78 -5.83
N ASP A 132 3.98 -16.03 -6.36
CA ASP A 132 5.37 -16.09 -5.91
C ASP A 132 5.57 -15.19 -4.67
N PHE A 133 5.30 -15.75 -3.49
CA PHE A 133 5.49 -15.08 -2.19
C PHE A 133 6.91 -14.54 -2.01
N TRP A 134 7.93 -15.19 -2.58
CA TRP A 134 9.32 -14.81 -2.39
C TRP A 134 9.74 -13.58 -3.19
N SER A 135 9.08 -13.33 -4.33
CA SER A 135 9.40 -12.23 -5.25
C SER A 135 9.31 -10.82 -4.66
N ILE A 136 8.54 -10.63 -3.59
CA ILE A 136 8.31 -9.30 -2.98
C ILE A 136 9.33 -8.97 -1.88
N TRP A 137 10.07 -9.96 -1.37
CA TRP A 137 11.02 -9.76 -0.30
C TRP A 137 12.35 -9.22 -0.84
N VAL A 138 12.82 -8.14 -0.23
CA VAL A 138 14.13 -7.56 -0.57
C VAL A 138 15.22 -8.43 0.05
N GLY A 139 16.03 -9.06 -0.80
CA GLY A 139 17.14 -9.90 -0.40
C GLY A 139 18.52 -9.32 -0.75
N PRO A 140 19.62 -9.93 -0.28
CA PRO A 140 20.97 -9.49 -0.61
C PRO A 140 21.29 -9.49 -2.11
N ARG A 141 20.61 -10.35 -2.88
CA ARG A 141 20.76 -10.45 -4.33
C ARG A 141 20.22 -9.22 -5.06
N ASP A 142 19.32 -8.46 -4.44
CA ASP A 142 18.76 -7.25 -5.02
C ASP A 142 19.71 -6.04 -4.86
N LEU A 143 20.71 -6.08 -3.97
CA LEU A 143 21.57 -4.93 -3.62
C LEU A 143 22.14 -4.14 -4.81
N PRO A 144 22.65 -4.77 -5.88
CA PRO A 144 23.12 -4.03 -7.06
C PRO A 144 21.99 -3.30 -7.80
N GLU A 145 20.82 -3.91 -7.88
CA GLU A 145 19.61 -3.30 -8.45
C GLU A 145 19.10 -2.17 -7.54
N LEU A 146 19.15 -2.36 -6.21
CA LEU A 146 18.80 -1.34 -5.22
C LEU A 146 19.60 -0.06 -5.44
N LYS A 147 20.92 -0.22 -5.62
CA LYS A 147 21.82 0.90 -5.85
C LYS A 147 21.51 1.60 -7.18
N ALA A 148 21.27 0.84 -8.25
CA ALA A 148 20.96 1.40 -9.57
C ALA A 148 19.62 2.14 -9.60
N GLU A 149 18.57 1.58 -8.98
CA GLU A 149 17.26 2.24 -8.89
C GLU A 149 17.30 3.48 -8.00
N ALA A 150 17.99 3.43 -6.85
CA ALA A 150 18.18 4.60 -6.00
C ALA A 150 18.92 5.73 -6.73
N LEU A 151 20.01 5.41 -7.45
CA LEU A 151 20.75 6.39 -8.24
C LEU A 151 19.89 7.02 -9.35
N ARG A 152 19.01 6.24 -10.00
CA ARG A 152 18.04 6.75 -10.98
C ARG A 152 16.99 7.67 -10.35
N GLU A 153 16.50 7.33 -9.16
CA GLU A 153 15.57 8.20 -8.41
C GLU A 153 16.26 9.52 -8.01
N PHE A 154 17.58 9.49 -7.77
CA PHE A 154 18.42 10.67 -7.55
C PHE A 154 18.88 11.38 -8.85
N GLY A 155 18.35 10.99 -10.02
CA GLY A 155 18.56 11.68 -11.30
C GLY A 155 19.83 11.29 -12.06
N HIS A 156 20.56 10.27 -11.59
CA HIS A 156 21.72 9.75 -12.31
C HIS A 156 21.30 8.83 -13.46
N ASP A 157 21.98 8.97 -14.59
CA ASP A 157 21.83 8.06 -15.73
C ASP A 157 22.69 6.82 -15.47
N VAL A 158 22.04 5.71 -15.12
CA VAL A 158 22.71 4.45 -14.79
C VAL A 158 22.35 3.41 -15.83
N SER A 159 23.35 2.89 -16.53
CA SER A 159 23.23 1.76 -17.47
C SER A 159 22.74 0.51 -16.74
N GLY A 160 21.72 -0.15 -17.26
CA GLY A 160 21.22 -1.41 -16.71
C GLY A 160 19.73 -1.63 -17.00
N PRO A 161 19.23 -2.84 -16.75
CA PRO A 161 17.84 -3.18 -17.01
C PRO A 161 16.88 -2.34 -16.14
N ARG A 162 15.66 -2.14 -16.65
CA ARG A 162 14.64 -1.32 -15.98
C ARG A 162 13.85 -2.15 -14.97
N PRO A 163 13.13 -1.51 -14.02
CA PRO A 163 12.31 -2.26 -13.09
C PRO A 163 11.31 -3.16 -13.83
N GLY A 164 11.10 -4.35 -13.28
CA GLY A 164 10.00 -5.24 -13.66
C GLY A 164 8.64 -4.65 -13.26
N LYS A 165 7.66 -5.51 -12.95
CA LYS A 165 6.31 -5.04 -12.59
C LYS A 165 6.28 -4.14 -11.34
N TYR A 166 7.13 -4.42 -10.36
CA TYR A 166 7.22 -3.70 -9.09
C TYR A 166 8.64 -3.17 -8.84
N PRO A 167 8.86 -1.84 -8.84
CA PRO A 167 10.16 -1.24 -8.52
C PRO A 167 10.47 -1.35 -7.03
N LEU A 168 11.71 -1.03 -6.64
CA LEU A 168 12.19 -1.07 -5.26
C LEU A 168 11.29 -0.31 -4.29
N GLY A 169 10.90 0.93 -4.63
CA GLY A 169 10.06 1.74 -3.75
C GLY A 169 8.80 1.00 -3.32
N ASN A 170 8.21 0.21 -4.22
CA ASN A 170 7.03 -0.61 -3.93
C ASN A 170 7.36 -1.79 -3.02
N ARG A 171 8.51 -2.45 -3.21
CA ARG A 171 8.98 -3.56 -2.34
C ARG A 171 9.30 -3.10 -0.93
N LEU A 172 10.00 -1.97 -0.77
CA LEU A 172 10.28 -1.36 0.54
C LEU A 172 9.00 -0.88 1.22
N TYR A 173 8.10 -0.23 0.47
CA TYR A 173 6.79 0.13 0.99
C TYR A 173 6.01 -1.10 1.46
N HIS A 174 6.04 -2.20 0.68
CA HIS A 174 5.40 -3.44 1.05
C HIS A 174 6.01 -4.05 2.33
N LEU A 175 7.33 -4.03 2.48
CA LEU A 175 7.97 -4.50 3.72
C LEU A 175 7.53 -3.67 4.93
N ALA A 176 7.53 -2.33 4.80
CA ALA A 176 7.09 -1.43 5.87
C ALA A 176 5.62 -1.63 6.23
N ILE A 177 4.74 -1.77 5.23
CA ILE A 177 3.31 -1.97 5.46
C ILE A 177 3.02 -3.34 6.06
N VAL A 178 3.76 -4.41 5.71
CA VAL A 178 3.60 -5.74 6.30
C VAL A 178 3.87 -5.70 7.80
N VAL A 179 5.01 -5.15 8.23
CA VAL A 179 5.36 -5.06 9.65
C VAL A 179 4.30 -4.24 10.40
N THR A 180 3.99 -3.05 9.88
CA THR A 180 3.05 -2.14 10.53
C THR A 180 1.62 -2.71 10.59
N ALA A 181 1.15 -3.32 9.49
CA ALA A 181 -0.19 -3.90 9.42
C ALA A 181 -0.34 -5.13 10.32
N LEU A 182 0.66 -6.01 10.37
CA LEU A 182 0.62 -7.16 11.26
C LEU A 182 0.63 -6.73 12.74
N THR A 183 1.43 -5.71 13.10
CA THR A 183 1.42 -5.14 14.46
C THR A 183 0.06 -4.55 14.82
N VAL A 184 -0.56 -3.74 13.94
CA VAL A 184 -1.86 -3.12 14.24
C VAL A 184 -2.99 -4.15 14.29
N VAL A 185 -2.95 -5.17 13.43
CA VAL A 185 -3.94 -6.26 13.41
C VAL A 185 -3.83 -7.08 14.69
N ALA A 186 -2.63 -7.54 15.05
CA ALA A 186 -2.45 -8.35 16.25
C ALA A 186 -2.90 -7.60 17.51
N SER A 187 -2.42 -6.36 17.70
CA SER A 187 -2.80 -5.54 18.85
C SER A 187 -4.29 -5.17 18.84
N GLY A 188 -4.88 -4.87 17.68
CA GLY A 188 -6.30 -4.55 17.53
C GLY A 188 -7.21 -5.73 17.86
N LEU A 189 -6.85 -6.93 17.40
CA LEU A 189 -7.56 -8.16 17.73
C LEU A 189 -7.50 -8.48 19.23
N PHE A 190 -6.36 -8.22 19.90
CA PHE A 190 -6.31 -8.32 21.37
C PHE A 190 -7.22 -7.28 22.04
N MET A 191 -7.27 -6.05 21.54
CA MET A 191 -8.10 -4.98 22.10
C MET A 191 -9.61 -5.22 21.94
N MET A 192 -10.02 -6.10 21.03
CA MET A 192 -11.43 -6.48 20.82
C MET A 192 -12.11 -6.92 22.12
N VAL A 193 -11.42 -7.66 23.01
CA VAL A 193 -11.97 -8.13 24.29
C VAL A 193 -12.31 -7.01 25.28
N ARG A 194 -11.78 -5.79 25.06
CA ARG A 194 -12.04 -4.63 25.93
C ARG A 194 -13.25 -3.80 25.50
N VAL A 195 -13.80 -4.06 24.31
CA VAL A 195 -15.02 -3.40 23.80
C VAL A 195 -16.19 -4.38 23.78
N ARG A 196 -17.41 -3.84 23.75
CA ARG A 196 -18.61 -4.67 23.61
C ARG A 196 -18.76 -5.04 22.13
N THR A 197 -18.74 -6.33 21.84
CA THR A 197 -18.92 -6.89 20.49
C THR A 197 -19.93 -8.03 20.56
N PRO A 198 -20.50 -8.48 19.44
CA PRO A 198 -21.39 -9.64 19.44
C PRO A 198 -20.65 -10.98 19.59
N PHE A 199 -19.31 -11.00 19.55
CA PHE A 199 -18.53 -12.25 19.48
C PHE A 199 -18.15 -12.83 20.85
N PHE A 200 -17.95 -12.00 21.86
CA PHE A 200 -17.53 -12.43 23.20
C PHE A 200 -17.90 -11.37 24.26
N THR A 201 -17.96 -11.82 25.51
CA THR A 201 -18.17 -10.93 26.67
C THR A 201 -16.95 -10.04 26.88
N ARG A 202 -17.19 -8.74 27.12
CA ARG A 202 -16.13 -7.78 27.41
C ARG A 202 -15.37 -8.15 28.68
N ASN A 203 -14.08 -8.41 28.57
CA ASN A 203 -13.18 -8.71 29.69
C ASN A 203 -11.94 -7.79 29.66
N PRO A 204 -11.96 -6.65 30.38
CA PRO A 204 -10.81 -5.76 30.46
C PRO A 204 -9.66 -6.30 31.33
N TYR A 205 -9.85 -7.40 32.06
CA TYR A 205 -8.88 -7.99 32.99
C TYR A 205 -8.15 -9.21 32.42
N LEU A 206 -8.27 -9.45 31.10
CA LEU A 206 -7.58 -10.57 30.44
C LEU A 206 -6.05 -10.48 30.55
N LEU A 207 -5.52 -9.25 30.50
CA LEU A 207 -4.09 -8.96 30.62
C LEU A 207 -3.85 -8.02 31.80
N GLY A 208 -2.64 -8.05 32.37
CA GLY A 208 -2.21 -7.08 33.39
C GLY A 208 -1.95 -5.69 32.79
N ASP A 209 -1.93 -4.65 33.65
CA ASP A 209 -1.80 -3.24 33.26
C ASP A 209 -0.61 -2.98 32.32
N SER A 210 0.56 -3.55 32.62
CA SER A 210 1.77 -3.37 31.81
C SER A 210 1.62 -3.94 30.40
N MET A 211 0.96 -5.10 30.26
CA MET A 211 0.75 -5.74 28.96
C MET A 211 -0.31 -4.99 28.14
N TRP A 212 -1.34 -4.46 28.80
CA TRP A 212 -2.28 -3.54 28.16
C TRP A 212 -1.59 -2.28 27.67
N GLY A 213 -0.73 -1.68 28.50
CA GLY A 213 0.06 -0.52 28.11
C GLY A 213 0.92 -0.77 26.87
N LEU A 214 1.61 -1.90 26.82
CA LEU A 214 2.38 -2.31 25.64
C LEU A 214 1.49 -2.51 24.41
N THR A 215 0.31 -3.12 24.58
CA THR A 215 -0.67 -3.32 23.50
C THR A 215 -1.12 -1.99 22.91
N TYR A 216 -1.43 -1.00 23.76
CA TYR A 216 -1.83 0.33 23.32
C TYR A 216 -0.71 1.11 22.66
N VAL A 217 0.52 0.98 23.17
CA VAL A 217 1.68 1.61 22.54
C VAL A 217 1.96 1.00 21.17
N ALA A 218 1.93 -0.33 21.06
CA ALA A 218 2.13 -1.02 19.78
C ALA A 218 1.04 -0.64 18.77
N HIS A 219 -0.23 -0.64 19.19
CA HIS A 219 -1.35 -0.27 18.33
C HIS A 219 -1.27 1.20 17.89
N GLY A 220 -1.00 2.12 18.82
CA GLY A 220 -0.86 3.54 18.55
C GLY A 220 0.32 3.85 17.63
N LEU A 221 1.50 3.25 17.87
CA LEU A 221 2.69 3.43 17.05
C LEU A 221 2.48 2.90 15.63
N ALA A 222 1.84 1.74 15.49
CA ALA A 222 1.48 1.19 14.18
C ALA A 222 0.45 2.09 13.48
N GLY A 223 -0.57 2.57 14.19
CA GLY A 223 -1.55 3.51 13.65
C GLY A 223 -0.93 4.81 13.14
N VAL A 224 -0.03 5.43 13.90
CA VAL A 224 0.67 6.67 13.50
C VAL A 224 1.62 6.43 12.33
N SER A 225 2.28 5.28 12.29
CA SER A 225 3.10 4.87 11.14
C SER A 225 2.24 4.68 9.88
N LEU A 226 1.04 4.10 10.01
CA LEU A 226 0.09 3.96 8.90
C LEU A 226 -0.37 5.29 8.32
N VAL A 227 -0.50 6.34 9.13
CA VAL A 227 -0.77 7.70 8.62
C VAL A 227 0.31 8.13 7.64
N GLY A 228 1.59 8.02 8.03
CA GLY A 228 2.72 8.40 7.17
C GLY A 228 2.79 7.54 5.90
N LEU A 229 2.63 6.22 6.03
CA LEU A 229 2.64 5.30 4.89
C LEU A 229 1.48 5.58 3.90
N VAL A 230 0.27 5.82 4.41
CA VAL A 230 -0.89 6.14 3.56
C VAL A 230 -0.71 7.50 2.87
N ILE A 231 -0.18 8.51 3.56
CA ILE A 231 0.15 9.80 2.94
C ILE A 231 1.14 9.60 1.80
N ALA A 232 2.25 8.89 2.04
CA ALA A 232 3.24 8.61 1.01
C ALA A 232 2.62 7.85 -0.18
N HIS A 233 1.83 6.82 0.09
CA HIS A 233 1.16 6.01 -0.94
C HIS A 233 0.21 6.85 -1.81
N VAL A 234 -0.67 7.64 -1.19
CA VAL A 234 -1.62 8.50 -1.91
C VAL A 234 -0.89 9.58 -2.69
N TYR A 235 0.17 10.17 -2.13
CA TYR A 235 0.99 11.16 -2.82
C TYR A 235 1.67 10.58 -4.07
N PHE A 236 2.37 9.45 -3.94
CA PHE A 236 3.03 8.83 -5.09
C PHE A 236 2.02 8.36 -6.16
N ALA A 237 0.81 7.97 -5.75
CA ALA A 237 -0.28 7.63 -6.66
C ALA A 237 -0.88 8.87 -7.35
N SER A 238 -0.98 10.02 -6.69
CA SER A 238 -1.60 11.22 -7.26
C SER A 238 -0.69 12.04 -8.17
N ARG A 239 0.60 11.69 -8.25
CA ARG A 239 1.58 12.37 -9.11
C ARG A 239 1.16 12.38 -10.58
N PRO A 240 1.27 13.54 -11.28
CA PRO A 240 0.89 13.65 -12.69
C PRO A 240 1.61 12.64 -13.60
N GLU A 241 2.91 12.41 -13.39
CA GLU A 241 3.70 11.48 -14.20
C GLU A 241 3.32 10.00 -13.98
N LYS A 242 2.67 9.70 -12.84
CA LYS A 242 2.25 8.35 -12.44
C LYS A 242 0.74 8.14 -12.57
N TRP A 243 -0.01 9.15 -13.02
CA TRP A 243 -1.47 9.09 -13.13
C TRP A 243 -1.97 7.90 -13.95
N TRP A 244 -1.21 7.48 -14.96
CA TRP A 244 -1.55 6.29 -15.75
C TRP A 244 -1.59 5.00 -14.92
N ILE A 245 -0.74 4.87 -13.90
CA ILE A 245 -0.75 3.75 -12.95
C ILE A 245 -2.02 3.82 -12.09
N THR A 246 -2.33 4.99 -11.54
CA THR A 246 -3.52 5.18 -10.70
C THR A 246 -4.80 4.93 -11.47
N LYS A 247 -4.89 5.42 -12.70
CA LYS A 247 -5.99 5.12 -13.62
C LYS A 247 -6.11 3.61 -13.84
N SER A 248 -5.01 2.90 -14.03
CA SER A 248 -5.03 1.44 -14.20
C SER A 248 -5.58 0.71 -12.97
N MET A 249 -5.52 1.31 -11.78
CA MET A 249 -6.12 0.76 -10.57
C MET A 249 -7.64 0.94 -10.51
N VAL A 250 -8.20 1.77 -11.39
CA VAL A 250 -9.64 1.91 -11.61
C VAL A 250 -10.06 1.06 -12.82
N VAL A 251 -9.40 1.25 -13.97
CA VAL A 251 -9.83 0.66 -15.26
C VAL A 251 -9.22 -0.71 -15.56
N GLY A 252 -8.10 -1.08 -14.96
CA GLY A 252 -7.45 -2.40 -15.10
C GLY A 252 -6.35 -2.54 -16.13
N TRP A 253 -6.17 -1.57 -17.02
CA TRP A 253 -5.26 -1.68 -18.14
C TRP A 253 -4.39 -0.44 -18.32
N ILE A 254 -3.28 -0.61 -19.05
CA ILE A 254 -2.35 0.43 -19.48
C ILE A 254 -2.12 0.33 -20.99
N THR A 255 -1.70 1.42 -21.62
CA THR A 255 -1.37 1.39 -23.06
C THR A 255 -0.04 0.65 -23.30
N ARG A 256 0.13 0.09 -24.50
CA ARG A 256 1.40 -0.49 -24.94
C ARG A 256 2.57 0.48 -24.76
N ARG A 257 2.40 1.75 -25.17
CA ARG A 257 3.41 2.79 -24.98
C ARG A 257 3.80 2.97 -23.52
N GLN A 258 2.83 3.09 -22.61
CA GLN A 258 3.09 3.21 -21.17
C GLN A 258 3.81 2.00 -20.59
N TYR A 259 3.50 0.80 -21.08
CA TYR A 259 4.23 -0.41 -20.72
C TYR A 259 5.69 -0.35 -21.18
N LEU A 260 5.95 -0.06 -22.46
CA LEU A 260 7.30 0.02 -23.03
C LEU A 260 8.13 1.20 -22.51
N GLU A 261 7.47 2.30 -22.11
CA GLU A 261 8.14 3.48 -21.54
C GLU A 261 8.64 3.24 -20.11
N HIS A 262 7.96 2.38 -19.35
CA HIS A 262 8.19 2.24 -17.90
C HIS A 262 8.64 0.86 -17.43
N HIS A 263 8.46 -0.18 -18.25
CA HIS A 263 8.79 -1.55 -17.89
C HIS A 263 9.72 -2.20 -18.91
N ASP A 264 10.48 -3.17 -18.44
CA ASP A 264 11.32 -4.03 -19.26
C ASP A 264 10.50 -5.27 -19.71
N PRO A 265 10.25 -5.46 -21.02
CA PRO A 265 9.46 -6.60 -21.50
C PRO A 265 10.06 -7.96 -21.16
N ASP A 266 11.40 -8.04 -21.02
CA ASP A 266 12.08 -9.30 -20.70
C ASP A 266 11.92 -9.66 -19.21
N ARG A 267 11.55 -8.69 -18.37
CA ARG A 267 11.32 -8.86 -16.92
C ARG A 267 9.86 -8.90 -16.53
N TRP A 268 8.97 -8.39 -17.38
CA TRP A 268 7.53 -8.52 -17.24
C TRP A 268 6.94 -8.95 -18.57
N ALA A 269 7.14 -10.21 -18.94
CA ALA A 269 6.54 -10.79 -20.12
C ALA A 269 5.00 -10.75 -20.02
N ILE A 270 4.37 -10.33 -21.11
CA ILE A 270 2.92 -10.42 -21.28
C ILE A 270 2.69 -11.72 -22.04
N ASP A 271 2.19 -12.75 -21.37
CA ASP A 271 1.74 -13.95 -22.05
C ASP A 271 0.61 -13.56 -23.02
N GLU A 272 0.66 -14.11 -24.24
CA GLU A 272 -0.40 -13.94 -25.24
C GLU A 272 -1.77 -14.22 -24.59
N LEU A 273 -2.73 -13.34 -24.86
CA LEU A 273 -4.12 -13.58 -24.47
C LEU A 273 -4.57 -14.95 -24.99
N PRO A 274 -5.45 -15.67 -24.26
CA PRO A 274 -6.17 -16.82 -24.81
C PRO A 274 -6.75 -16.43 -26.17
N THR A 275 -6.51 -17.27 -27.17
CA THR A 275 -7.10 -17.13 -28.51
C THR A 275 -8.60 -16.82 -28.39
N PRO A 276 -9.15 -15.91 -29.23
CA PRO A 276 -10.58 -15.66 -29.24
C PRO A 276 -11.30 -17.00 -29.45
N ASN A 277 -12.23 -17.31 -28.56
CA ASN A 277 -13.03 -18.52 -28.70
C ASN A 277 -13.73 -18.47 -30.07
N PRO A 278 -13.47 -19.43 -30.99
CA PRO A 278 -14.05 -19.43 -32.34
C PRO A 278 -15.59 -19.53 -32.33
N ALA A 279 -16.21 -19.75 -31.17
CA ALA A 279 -17.65 -19.83 -30.99
C ALA A 279 -18.42 -18.48 -31.15
N THR A 280 -17.76 -17.36 -31.48
CA THR A 280 -18.45 -16.06 -31.67
C THR A 280 -18.31 -15.43 -33.06
N SER A 281 -17.83 -16.17 -34.07
CA SER A 281 -17.78 -15.66 -35.46
C SER A 281 -18.94 -16.10 -36.37
N ASN A 282 -19.98 -16.78 -35.88
CA ASN A 282 -21.11 -17.23 -36.71
C ASN A 282 -22.46 -16.69 -36.22
N SER A 283 -22.77 -15.41 -36.49
CA SER A 283 -24.16 -14.94 -36.51
C SER A 283 -24.38 -13.64 -37.30
N ALA A 284 -23.62 -13.41 -38.36
CA ALA A 284 -23.88 -12.29 -39.27
C ALA A 284 -23.51 -12.63 -40.71
N THR A 285 -24.27 -13.53 -41.35
CA THR A 285 -24.50 -13.61 -42.82
C THR A 285 -25.42 -14.78 -43.19
N SER A 286 -26.73 -14.53 -43.29
CA SER A 286 -27.58 -14.97 -44.41
C SER A 286 -29.06 -14.65 -44.13
N ASN A 287 -29.53 -13.53 -44.69
CA ASN A 287 -30.93 -13.39 -45.10
C ASN A 287 -30.88 -12.85 -46.53
N SER A 288 -31.01 -13.77 -47.48
CA SER A 288 -31.38 -13.56 -48.87
C SER A 288 -32.31 -14.69 -49.26
#